data_AF-A0A7W9ZAI0-F1
#
_entry.id   AF-A0A7W9ZAI0-F1
#
_cell.length_a   1.000
_cell.length_b   1.000
_cell.length_c   1.000
_cell.angle_alpha   90.00
_cell.angle_beta   90.00
_cell.angle_gamma   90.00
#
_symmetry.space_group_name_H-M   'P 1'
#
loop_
_entity.id
_entity.type
_entity.pdbx_description
1 polymer ?
#
loop_
_entity_poly.entity_id
_entity_poly.type
_entity_poly.pdbx_seq_one_letter_code
_entity_poly.pdbx_strand_id
1 'polypeptide(L)'
;MGAKSKQYFNIFVFIISLIFFDQLSKYLVVKYVKLGSIYFSFFDDFFRIIHVRNTGILFSLGSNIHYSLKKIFFLAMPIFILIFVFYLSLKERNCIARISLLLIFSGGVGNVIDRLFRPSGVVDFLDLKFYGIFGLDRWPTFNFADSYVVIGMILFLVYDFFIKRKALNK
;
A
#
# COMPACT_ATOMS: atom_id res chain seq x y z
N MET A 1 -12.77 -4.62 29.90
CA MET A 1 -12.63 -3.45 29.00
C MET A 1 -14.01 -3.03 28.51
N GLY A 2 -14.32 -1.72 28.51
CA GLY A 2 -15.54 -1.22 27.88
C GLY A 2 -15.54 -1.45 26.35
N ALA A 3 -16.72 -1.49 25.73
CA ALA A 3 -16.88 -1.80 24.30
C ALA A 3 -16.03 -0.92 23.37
N LYS A 4 -15.92 0.39 23.66
CA LYS A 4 -15.04 1.31 22.92
C LYS A 4 -13.55 0.98 23.06
N SER A 5 -13.11 0.62 24.26
CA SER A 5 -11.72 0.26 24.53
C SER A 5 -11.33 -1.02 23.77
N LYS A 6 -12.21 -2.03 23.72
CA LYS A 6 -12.01 -3.24 22.92
C LYS A 6 -11.93 -2.93 21.42
N GLN A 7 -12.76 -2.02 20.92
CA GLN A 7 -12.72 -1.60 19.52
C GLN A 7 -11.38 -0.96 19.14
N TYR A 8 -10.89 0.00 19.93
CA TYR A 8 -9.60 0.64 19.65
C TYR A 8 -8.44 -0.36 19.69
N PHE A 9 -8.47 -1.30 20.64
CA PHE A 9 -7.50 -2.39 20.69
C PHE A 9 -7.50 -3.23 19.41
N ASN A 10 -8.67 -3.64 18.92
CA ASN A 10 -8.78 -4.41 17.68
C ASN A 10 -8.27 -3.62 16.46
N ILE A 11 -8.59 -2.32 16.38
CA ILE A 11 -8.08 -1.44 15.31
C ILE A 11 -6.55 -1.38 15.35
N PHE A 12 -5.99 -1.18 16.54
CA PHE A 12 -4.54 -1.12 16.73
C PHE A 12 -3.86 -2.43 16.32
N VAL A 13 -4.34 -3.57 16.82
CA VAL A 13 -3.80 -4.90 16.47
C VAL A 13 -3.87 -5.14 14.96
N PHE A 14 -4.98 -4.77 14.31
CA PHE A 14 -5.16 -4.93 12.88
C PHE A 14 -4.14 -4.11 12.07
N ILE A 15 -3.99 -2.81 12.39
CA ILE A 15 -3.01 -1.92 11.75
C ILE A 15 -1.58 -2.46 11.92
N ILE A 16 -1.20 -2.79 13.15
CA ILE A 16 0.16 -3.24 13.46
C ILE A 16 0.46 -4.56 12.75
N SER A 17 -0.50 -5.48 12.68
CA SER A 17 -0.32 -6.76 11.97
C SER A 17 -0.03 -6.53 10.48
N LEU A 18 -0.81 -5.68 9.81
CA LEU A 18 -0.62 -5.39 8.38
C LEU A 18 0.74 -4.73 8.11
N ILE A 19 1.09 -3.72 8.90
CA ILE A 19 2.39 -3.04 8.79
C ILE A 19 3.53 -4.02 9.07
N PHE A 20 3.38 -4.89 10.08
CA PHE A 20 4.37 -5.90 10.41
C PHE A 20 4.60 -6.86 9.24
N PHE A 21 3.56 -7.38 8.60
CA PHE A 21 3.71 -8.28 7.45
C PHE A 21 4.34 -7.58 6.24
N ASP A 22 3.96 -6.33 5.95
CA ASP A 22 4.61 -5.55 4.89
C ASP A 22 6.11 -5.35 5.19
N GLN A 23 6.45 -4.84 6.37
CA GLN A 23 7.84 -4.56 6.73
C GLN A 23 8.70 -5.81 6.87
N LEU A 24 8.13 -6.90 7.36
CA LEU A 24 8.80 -8.20 7.40
C LEU A 24 9.08 -8.70 5.97
N SER A 25 8.10 -8.63 5.07
CA SER A 25 8.30 -9.09 3.68
C SER A 25 9.38 -8.28 2.96
N LYS A 26 9.36 -6.94 3.10
CA LYS A 26 10.38 -6.04 2.57
C LYS A 26 11.76 -6.30 3.18
N TYR A 27 11.83 -6.53 4.49
CA TYR A 27 13.07 -6.88 5.17
C TYR A 27 13.67 -8.17 4.61
N LEU A 28 12.86 -9.21 4.43
CA LEU A 28 13.29 -10.50 3.88
C LEU A 28 13.82 -10.34 2.44
N VAL A 29 13.11 -9.58 1.59
CA VAL A 29 13.58 -9.30 0.22
C VAL A 29 14.93 -8.59 0.24
N VAL A 30 15.08 -7.55 1.06
CA VAL A 30 16.36 -6.81 1.16
C VAL A 30 17.50 -7.70 1.66
N LYS A 31 17.19 -8.63 2.56
CA LYS A 31 18.19 -9.53 3.16
C LYS A 31 18.64 -10.64 2.21
N TYR A 32 17.73 -11.22 1.44
CA TYR A 32 17.99 -12.46 0.69
C TYR A 32 18.02 -12.30 -0.83
N VAL A 33 17.49 -11.20 -1.38
CA VAL A 33 17.41 -10.98 -2.83
C VAL A 33 18.37 -9.86 -3.23
N LYS A 34 19.28 -10.15 -4.16
CA LYS A 34 20.18 -9.12 -4.71
C LYS A 34 19.38 -8.05 -5.43
N LEU A 35 19.69 -6.78 -5.20
CA LEU A 35 19.04 -5.66 -5.88
C LEU A 35 19.14 -5.82 -7.41
N GLY A 36 18.02 -5.64 -8.12
CA GLY A 36 17.93 -5.79 -9.58
C GLY A 36 17.94 -7.23 -10.09
N SER A 37 17.82 -8.23 -9.20
CA SER A 37 17.75 -9.64 -9.58
C SER A 37 16.36 -10.24 -9.38
N ILE A 38 16.14 -11.36 -10.07
CA ILE A 38 14.98 -12.23 -9.88
C ILE A 38 15.40 -13.35 -8.91
N TYR A 39 14.66 -13.50 -7.82
CA TYR A 39 14.90 -14.56 -6.84
C TYR A 39 14.20 -15.86 -7.22
N PHE A 40 12.89 -15.76 -7.48
CA PHE A 40 12.06 -16.87 -7.93
C PHE A 40 11.13 -16.44 -9.06
N SER A 41 10.80 -17.39 -9.93
CA SER A 41 9.81 -17.27 -10.99
C SER A 41 8.85 -18.45 -10.89
N PHE A 42 7.56 -18.18 -10.93
CA PHE A 42 6.47 -19.14 -10.76
C PHE A 42 5.56 -19.11 -11.99
N PHE A 43 4.92 -20.26 -12.29
CA PHE A 43 3.94 -20.43 -13.36
C PHE A 43 4.43 -19.93 -14.72
N ASP A 44 5.54 -20.49 -15.21
CA ASP A 44 6.13 -20.12 -16.50
C ASP A 44 6.25 -18.60 -16.70
N ASP A 45 6.87 -17.96 -15.71
CA ASP A 45 7.18 -16.52 -15.74
C ASP A 45 6.04 -15.55 -15.43
N PHE A 46 4.86 -16.07 -15.09
CA PHE A 46 3.71 -15.24 -14.73
C PHE A 46 3.95 -14.42 -13.46
N PHE A 47 4.50 -15.01 -12.40
CA PHE A 47 4.76 -14.32 -11.14
C PHE A 47 6.21 -14.45 -10.72
N ARG A 48 6.83 -13.33 -10.33
CA ARG A 48 8.21 -13.30 -9.87
C ARG A 48 8.33 -12.59 -8.53
N ILE A 49 9.32 -13.04 -7.76
CA ILE A 49 9.85 -12.30 -6.63
C ILE A 49 11.15 -11.65 -7.07
N ILE A 50 11.17 -10.33 -7.08
CA ILE A 50 12.33 -9.52 -7.48
C ILE A 50 12.71 -8.54 -6.37
N HIS A 51 13.81 -7.80 -6.54
CA HIS A 51 14.14 -6.69 -5.65
C HIS A 51 14.34 -5.41 -6.44
N VAL A 52 13.34 -4.53 -6.38
CA VAL A 52 13.34 -3.21 -6.99
C VAL A 52 13.23 -2.13 -5.91
N ARG A 53 13.82 -0.97 -6.19
CA ARG A 53 13.75 0.20 -5.33
C ARG A 53 13.01 1.33 -6.04
N ASN A 54 11.83 1.62 -5.55
CA ASN A 54 10.96 2.65 -6.07
C ASN A 54 11.24 3.99 -5.38
N THR A 55 11.97 4.84 -6.10
CA THR A 55 12.33 6.20 -5.68
C THR A 55 11.20 7.20 -5.94
N GLY A 56 10.08 6.79 -6.55
CA GLY A 56 9.00 7.70 -6.96
C GLY A 56 9.35 8.54 -8.18
N ILE A 57 10.41 8.21 -8.91
CA ILE A 57 10.69 8.86 -10.20
C ILE A 57 9.73 8.23 -11.21
N LEU A 58 8.59 8.88 -11.48
CA LEU A 58 7.77 8.56 -12.65
C LEU A 58 8.69 8.56 -13.88
N PHE A 59 8.78 7.41 -14.56
CA PHE A 59 9.19 7.27 -15.96
C PHE A 59 10.34 8.17 -16.43
N SER A 60 11.46 8.24 -15.71
CA SER A 60 12.65 9.00 -16.15
C SER A 60 12.45 10.53 -16.34
N LEU A 61 11.21 11.04 -16.30
CA LEU A 61 10.82 12.43 -16.46
C LEU A 61 11.07 13.25 -15.19
N GLY A 62 11.22 12.57 -14.05
CA GLY A 62 11.44 13.18 -12.73
C GLY A 62 12.89 13.33 -12.27
N SER A 63 13.88 12.99 -13.10
CA SER A 63 15.31 13.16 -12.75
C SER A 63 15.62 14.63 -12.43
N ASN A 64 14.98 15.57 -13.14
CA ASN A 64 15.11 17.02 -12.96
C ASN A 64 14.13 17.63 -11.95
N ILE A 65 13.25 16.84 -11.29
CA ILE A 65 12.35 17.39 -10.27
C ILE A 65 13.17 17.72 -9.01
N HIS A 66 13.04 18.96 -8.56
CA HIS A 66 13.67 19.46 -7.33
C HIS A 66 13.43 18.51 -6.16
N TYR A 67 14.48 18.24 -5.39
CA TYR A 67 14.45 17.37 -4.22
C TYR A 67 13.29 17.69 -3.24
N SER A 68 12.97 18.98 -3.07
CA SER A 68 11.87 19.45 -2.24
C SER A 68 10.50 18.98 -2.74
N LEU A 69 10.25 18.99 -4.05
CA LEU A 69 9.00 18.51 -4.64
C LEU A 69 8.85 16.99 -4.46
N LYS A 70 9.96 16.22 -4.58
CA LYS A 70 9.97 14.77 -4.30
C LYS A 70 9.55 14.48 -2.86
N LYS A 71 10.09 15.22 -1.89
CA LYS A 71 9.69 15.10 -0.47
C LYS A 71 8.21 15.44 -0.26
N ILE A 72 7.69 16.46 -0.92
CA ILE A 72 6.28 16.84 -0.76
C ILE A 72 5.36 15.73 -1.28
N PHE A 73 5.55 15.26 -2.51
CA PHE A 73 4.65 14.29 -3.13
C PHE A 73 4.77 12.86 -2.57
N PHE A 74 5.97 12.43 -2.19
CA PHE A 74 6.19 11.05 -1.74
C PHE A 74 6.26 10.86 -0.23
N LEU A 75 6.20 11.95 0.54
CA LEU A 75 6.23 11.88 2.00
C LEU A 75 5.18 12.78 2.65
N ALA A 76 5.22 14.09 2.42
CA ALA A 76 4.34 15.03 3.13
C ALA A 76 2.85 14.82 2.78
N MET A 77 2.52 14.74 1.49
CA MET A 77 1.15 14.52 1.02
C MET A 77 0.58 13.16 1.48
N PRO A 78 1.31 12.02 1.34
CA PRO A 78 0.87 10.75 1.92
C PRO A 78 0.59 10.83 3.42
N ILE A 79 1.47 11.46 4.22
CA ILE A 79 1.25 11.62 5.66
C ILE A 79 -0.04 12.39 5.95
N PHE A 80 -0.30 13.48 5.23
CA PHE A 80 -1.53 14.25 5.38
C PHE A 80 -2.78 13.40 5.06
N ILE A 81 -2.76 12.68 3.94
CA ILE A 81 -3.84 11.77 3.55
C ILE A 81 -4.05 10.69 4.62
N LEU A 82 -2.97 10.12 5.17
CA LEU A 82 -3.05 9.09 6.19
C LEU A 82 -3.68 9.58 7.49
N ILE A 83 -3.36 10.79 7.94
CA ILE A 83 -4.01 11.40 9.11
C ILE A 83 -5.51 11.53 8.87
N PHE A 84 -5.91 11.99 7.68
CA PHE A 84 -7.32 12.14 7.32
C PHE A 84 -8.04 10.78 7.23
N VAL A 85 -7.46 9.79 6.56
CA VAL A 85 -8.03 8.44 6.42
C VAL A 85 -8.17 7.75 7.79
N PHE A 86 -7.16 7.88 8.66
CA PHE A 86 -7.25 7.34 10.01
C PHE A 86 -8.36 7.99 10.82
N TYR A 87 -8.46 9.31 10.78
CA TYR A 87 -9.55 10.05 11.43
C TYR A 87 -10.93 9.60 10.96
N LEU A 88 -11.12 9.41 9.64
CA LEU A 88 -12.37 8.87 9.10
C LEU A 88 -12.66 7.46 9.62
N SER A 89 -11.64 6.59 9.72
CA SER A 89 -11.80 5.22 10.21
C SER A 89 -12.34 5.14 11.64
N LEU A 90 -11.95 6.10 12.50
CA LEU A 90 -12.42 6.16 13.89
C LEU A 90 -13.89 6.59 14.01
N LYS A 91 -14.38 7.36 13.03
CA LYS A 91 -15.78 7.83 12.97
C LYS A 91 -16.70 6.85 12.26
N GLU A 92 -16.16 6.03 11.38
CA GLU A 92 -16.93 5.09 10.58
C GLU A 92 -17.52 3.98 11.46
N ARG A 93 -18.82 3.73 11.33
CA ARG A 93 -19.57 2.73 12.11
C ARG A 93 -19.70 1.41 11.37
N ASN A 94 -19.76 1.45 10.04
CA ASN A 94 -19.85 0.25 9.23
C ASN A 94 -18.52 -0.51 9.23
N CYS A 95 -18.58 -1.83 9.47
CA CYS A 95 -17.40 -2.67 9.59
C CYS A 95 -16.59 -2.72 8.27
N ILE A 96 -17.27 -2.88 7.13
CA ILE A 96 -16.62 -2.97 5.82
C ILE A 96 -15.89 -1.66 5.52
N ALA A 97 -16.60 -0.54 5.61
CA ALA A 97 -16.03 0.78 5.36
C ALA A 97 -14.84 1.10 6.28
N ARG A 98 -14.93 0.73 7.56
CA ARG A 98 -13.83 0.88 8.50
C ARG A 98 -12.62 0.03 8.11
N ILE A 99 -12.82 -1.26 7.81
CA ILE A 99 -11.73 -2.16 7.37
C ILE A 99 -11.06 -1.61 6.11
N SER A 100 -11.83 -1.10 5.15
CA SER A 100 -11.33 -0.46 3.93
C SER A 100 -10.38 0.70 4.23
N LEU A 101 -10.79 1.62 5.12
CA LEU A 101 -9.97 2.76 5.54
C LEU A 101 -8.71 2.31 6.30
N LEU A 102 -8.82 1.27 7.13
CA LEU A 102 -7.68 0.73 7.87
C LEU A 102 -6.67 0.02 6.96
N LEU A 103 -7.11 -0.63 5.89
CA LEU A 103 -6.24 -1.21 4.86
C LEU A 103 -5.47 -0.10 4.12
N ILE A 104 -6.17 0.94 3.66
CA ILE A 104 -5.56 2.11 2.99
C ILE A 104 -4.53 2.76 3.92
N PHE A 105 -4.91 2.97 5.20
CA PHE A 105 -4.02 3.56 6.20
C PHE A 105 -2.77 2.72 6.41
N SER A 106 -2.93 1.42 6.66
CA SER A 106 -1.81 0.52 6.95
C SER A 106 -0.85 0.37 5.77
N GLY A 107 -1.38 0.30 4.55
CA GLY A 107 -0.57 0.26 3.33
C GLY A 107 0.21 1.55 3.12
N GLY A 108 -0.43 2.71 3.23
CA GLY A 108 0.29 3.97 3.08
C GLY A 108 1.34 4.19 4.18
N VAL A 109 1.07 3.78 5.43
CA VAL A 109 2.08 3.80 6.51
C VAL A 109 3.27 2.89 6.18
N GLY A 110 3.04 1.67 5.67
CA GLY A 110 4.10 0.75 5.26
C GLY A 110 5.04 1.36 4.21
N ASN A 111 4.50 2.10 3.24
CA ASN A 111 5.31 2.80 2.24
C ASN A 111 5.99 4.07 2.80
N VAL A 112 5.35 4.81 3.70
CA VAL A 112 5.96 5.97 4.38
C VAL A 112 7.14 5.53 5.25
N ILE A 113 7.04 4.40 5.95
CA ILE A 113 8.15 3.83 6.73
C ILE A 113 9.37 3.63 5.82
N ASP A 114 9.20 2.98 4.68
CA ASP A 114 10.29 2.81 3.72
C ASP A 114 10.86 4.16 3.24
N ARG A 115 10.01 5.14 2.93
CA ARG A 115 10.47 6.47 2.50
C ARG A 115 11.26 7.23 3.58
N LEU A 116 10.98 6.97 4.85
CA LEU A 116 11.70 7.58 5.98
C LEU A 116 13.02 6.87 6.30
N PHE A 117 13.01 5.53 6.27
CA PHE A 117 14.14 4.72 6.78
C PHE A 117 14.99 4.07 5.68
N ARG A 118 14.54 4.11 4.42
CA ARG A 118 15.26 3.53 3.27
C ARG A 118 15.52 4.65 2.24
N PRO A 119 16.70 5.28 2.24
CA PRO A 119 17.00 6.42 1.36
C PRO A 119 16.96 6.04 -0.14
N SER A 120 17.12 4.77 -0.47
CA SER A 120 16.98 4.25 -1.84
C SER A 120 15.54 4.10 -2.31
N GLY A 121 14.54 4.37 -1.46
CA GLY A 121 13.12 4.29 -1.80
C GLY A 121 12.44 3.01 -1.30
N VAL A 122 11.19 2.86 -1.73
CA VAL A 122 10.29 1.77 -1.33
C VAL A 122 10.76 0.46 -1.95
N VAL A 123 10.75 -0.61 -1.14
CA VAL A 123 11.07 -1.96 -1.60
C VAL A 123 9.85 -2.56 -2.30
N ASP A 124 9.98 -2.76 -3.61
CA ASP A 124 8.97 -3.43 -4.44
C ASP A 124 9.53 -4.77 -4.89
N PHE A 125 8.68 -5.81 -4.85
CA PHE A 125 9.14 -7.19 -5.00
C PHE A 125 8.16 -8.16 -5.65
N LEU A 126 6.89 -7.79 -5.79
CA LEU A 126 5.88 -8.56 -6.50
C LEU A 126 5.85 -8.10 -7.96
N ASP A 127 6.16 -9.00 -8.88
CA ASP A 127 6.25 -8.70 -10.31
C ASP A 127 5.40 -9.68 -11.13
N LEU A 128 4.38 -9.15 -11.80
CA LEU A 128 3.38 -9.93 -12.52
C LEU A 128 3.46 -9.69 -14.02
N LYS A 129 3.40 -10.77 -14.79
CA LYS A 129 3.27 -10.71 -16.25
C LYS A 129 1.88 -10.17 -16.61
N PHE A 130 1.86 -9.24 -17.54
CA PHE A 130 0.65 -8.49 -17.92
C PHE A 130 0.37 -8.56 -19.43
N TYR A 131 1.12 -9.41 -20.16
CA TYR A 131 0.82 -9.85 -21.53
C TYR A 131 0.59 -8.72 -22.55
N GLY A 132 1.24 -7.58 -22.37
CA GLY A 132 1.13 -6.44 -23.29
C GLY A 132 -0.19 -5.66 -23.14
N ILE A 133 -1.01 -5.97 -22.12
CA ILE A 133 -2.25 -5.22 -21.85
C ILE A 133 -1.86 -3.77 -21.52
N PHE A 134 -2.52 -2.80 -22.15
CA PHE A 134 -2.16 -1.38 -22.08
C PHE A 134 -0.70 -1.06 -22.49
N GLY A 135 -0.08 -1.92 -23.31
CA GLY A 135 1.32 -1.76 -23.74
C GLY A 135 2.36 -2.16 -22.69
N LEU A 136 1.94 -2.86 -21.62
CA LEU A 136 2.81 -3.29 -20.54
C LEU A 136 2.99 -4.81 -20.57
N ASP A 137 4.21 -5.28 -20.83
CA ASP A 137 4.53 -6.70 -20.76
C ASP A 137 4.43 -7.23 -19.32
N ARG A 138 4.72 -6.37 -18.34
CA ARG A 138 4.61 -6.65 -16.90
C ARG A 138 3.94 -5.48 -16.19
N TRP A 139 3.13 -5.81 -15.18
CA TRP A 139 2.52 -4.83 -14.31
C TRP A 139 3.60 -4.12 -13.49
N PRO A 140 3.46 -2.83 -13.17
CA PRO A 140 4.42 -2.13 -12.30
C PRO A 140 4.65 -2.92 -11.01
N THR A 141 5.91 -3.20 -10.69
CA THR A 141 6.28 -3.95 -9.49
C THR A 141 5.72 -3.27 -8.25
N PHE A 142 5.21 -4.07 -7.32
CA PHE A 142 4.50 -3.58 -6.13
C PHE A 142 4.87 -4.40 -4.90
N ASN A 143 4.29 -4.04 -3.75
CA ASN A 143 4.48 -4.73 -2.49
C ASN A 143 3.13 -5.00 -1.78
N PHE A 144 3.19 -5.55 -0.57
CA PHE A 144 1.97 -5.82 0.20
C PHE A 144 1.27 -4.53 0.66
N ALA A 145 2.00 -3.48 1.03
CA ALA A 145 1.41 -2.18 1.32
C ALA A 145 0.58 -1.63 0.13
N ASP A 146 1.07 -1.73 -1.10
CA ASP A 146 0.30 -1.33 -2.29
C ASP A 146 -0.96 -2.18 -2.47
N SER A 147 -0.84 -3.49 -2.23
CA SER A 147 -1.96 -4.43 -2.28
C SER A 147 -3.05 -4.04 -1.25
N TYR A 148 -2.66 -3.65 -0.04
CA TYR A 148 -3.60 -3.19 0.98
C TYR A 148 -4.34 -1.92 0.55
N VAL A 149 -3.62 -0.96 -0.05
CA VAL A 149 -4.25 0.27 -0.57
C VAL A 149 -5.26 -0.06 -1.67
N VAL A 150 -4.90 -0.90 -2.64
CA VAL A 150 -5.80 -1.27 -3.75
C VAL A 150 -7.03 -2.02 -3.24
N ILE A 151 -6.85 -3.04 -2.39
CA ILE A 151 -7.96 -3.81 -1.82
C ILE A 151 -8.85 -2.91 -0.98
N GLY A 152 -8.26 -2.06 -0.13
CA GLY A 152 -9.00 -1.11 0.70
C GLY A 152 -9.82 -0.12 -0.15
N MET A 153 -9.24 0.42 -1.21
CA MET A 153 -9.95 1.32 -2.15
C MET A 153 -11.12 0.61 -2.83
N ILE A 154 -10.90 -0.61 -3.34
CA ILE A 154 -11.98 -1.41 -3.98
C ILE A 154 -13.11 -1.65 -2.98
N LEU A 155 -12.80 -2.10 -1.76
CA LEU A 155 -13.80 -2.36 -0.73
C LEU A 155 -14.55 -1.09 -0.32
N PHE A 156 -13.86 0.05 -0.22
CA PHE A 156 -14.50 1.33 0.09
C PHE A 156 -15.49 1.76 -1.01
N LEU A 157 -15.07 1.68 -2.28
CA LEU A 157 -15.92 2.03 -3.41
C LEU A 157 -17.13 1.09 -3.51
N VAL A 158 -16.93 -0.22 -3.34
CA VAL A 158 -18.03 -1.18 -3.34
C VAL A 158 -19.04 -0.86 -2.24
N TYR A 159 -18.57 -0.54 -1.03
CA TYR A 159 -19.43 -0.15 0.07
C TYR A 159 -20.21 1.14 -0.22
N ASP A 160 -19.54 2.21 -0.67
CA ASP A 160 -20.19 3.50 -0.89
C ASP A 160 -21.22 3.44 -2.02
N PHE A 161 -20.86 2.84 -3.16
CA PHE A 161 -21.73 2.80 -4.33
C PHE A 161 -22.88 1.80 -4.22
N PHE A 162 -22.65 0.61 -3.65
CA PHE A 162 -23.66 -0.46 -3.70
C PHE A 162 -24.36 -0.70 -2.37
N ILE A 163 -23.70 -0.51 -1.23
CA ILE A 163 -24.26 -0.83 0.09
C ILE A 163 -24.94 0.39 0.68
N LYS A 164 -24.19 1.50 0.81
CA LYS A 164 -24.67 2.72 1.46
C LYS A 164 -25.79 3.39 0.66
N ARG A 165 -25.61 3.57 -0.66
CA ARG A 165 -26.65 4.17 -1.53
C ARG A 165 -27.95 3.36 -1.56
N LYS A 166 -27.87 2.02 -1.59
CA LYS A 166 -29.08 1.18 -1.57
C LYS A 166 -29.84 1.27 -0.25
N ALA A 167 -29.13 1.48 0.87
CA ALA A 167 -29.75 1.72 2.17
C ALA A 167 -30.41 3.10 2.29
N LEU A 168 -29.91 4.10 1.56
CA LEU A 168 -30.48 5.45 1.53
C LEU A 168 -31.66 5.60 0.56
N ASN A 169 -31.73 4.75 -0.47
CA ASN A 169 -32.79 4.75 -1.47
C ASN A 169 -33.97 3.82 -1.12
N LYS A 170 -33.97 3.23 0.08
CA LYS A 170 -35.08 2.46 0.66
C LYS A 170 -35.72 3.28 1.77
#